data_AF-A0A940ZLC6-F1
#
_entry.id   AF-A0A940ZLC6-F1
#
_cell.length_a   1.000
_cell.length_b   1.000
_cell.length_c   1.000
_cell.angle_alpha   90.00
_cell.angle_beta   90.00
_cell.angle_gamma   90.00
#
_symmetry.space_group_name_H-M   'P 1'
#
loop_
_entity.id
_entity.type
_entity.pdbx_description
1 polymer ?
#
loop_
_entity_poly.entity_id
_entity_poly.type
_entity_poly.pdbx_seq_one_letter_code
_entity_poly.pdbx_strand_id
1 'polypeptide(L)' 'MSILRRSVVMSGKEGENVLGRLKDAQQEFGYVPEEVMADLARSCGLPVSEIYGMTTFYSFLSTRPLG' A
#
# COMPACT_ATOMS: atom_id res chain seq x y z
N MET A 1 -7.34 -0.97 -27.75
CA MET A 1 -6.06 -0.57 -27.15
C MET A 1 -5.77 -1.43 -25.94
N SER A 2 -4.50 -1.75 -25.81
CA SER A 2 -3.93 -2.89 -25.12
C SER A 2 -4.05 -2.91 -23.59
N ILE A 3 -4.43 -4.11 -23.10
CA ILE A 3 -3.76 -4.89 -22.05
C ILE A 3 -3.29 -4.11 -20.80
N LEU A 4 -3.99 -4.28 -19.67
CA LEU A 4 -3.40 -4.72 -18.40
C LEU A 4 -4.47 -5.03 -17.33
N ARG A 5 -5.29 -6.08 -17.52
CA ARG A 5 -5.85 -6.81 -16.37
C ARG A 5 -4.77 -7.76 -15.87
N ARG A 6 -3.73 -7.21 -15.24
CA ARG A 6 -2.67 -8.03 -14.64
C ARG A 6 -3.22 -8.55 -13.32
N SER A 7 -3.74 -9.76 -13.37
CA SER A 7 -3.92 -10.63 -12.22
C SER A 7 -2.62 -10.62 -11.42
N VAL A 8 -2.63 -9.93 -10.28
CA VAL A 8 -1.61 -10.09 -9.24
C VAL A 8 -1.83 -11.48 -8.69
N VAL A 9 -1.00 -12.41 -9.15
CA VAL A 9 -0.90 -13.77 -8.64
C VAL A 9 -0.41 -13.64 -7.20
N MET A 10 -1.33 -13.85 -6.25
CA MET A 10 -1.05 -13.86 -4.81
C MET A 10 -0.29 -15.14 -4.46
N SER A 11 1.02 -15.08 -4.35
CA SER A 11 1.83 -16.12 -3.71
C SER A 11 2.97 -15.46 -2.94
N GLY A 12 2.94 -15.62 -1.62
CA GLY A 12 3.99 -15.17 -0.70
C GLY A 12 3.47 -14.18 0.34
N LYS A 13 3.36 -14.64 1.60
CA LYS A 13 3.26 -13.91 2.88
C LYS A 13 2.47 -12.59 2.91
N GLU A 14 1.44 -12.53 3.75
CA GLU A 14 0.54 -11.35 3.95
C GLU A 14 1.25 -9.98 3.95
N GLY A 15 2.46 -9.86 4.47
CA GLY A 15 3.27 -8.64 4.44
C GLY A 15 3.81 -8.21 3.06
N GLU A 16 4.11 -9.14 2.14
CA GLU A 16 4.54 -8.82 0.77
C GLU A 16 3.41 -8.21 -0.07
N ASN A 17 2.15 -8.55 0.23
CA ASN A 17 1.02 -7.95 -0.46
C ASN A 17 0.76 -6.50 -0.04
N VAL A 18 0.87 -6.21 1.27
CA VAL A 18 0.65 -4.87 1.80
C VAL A 18 1.66 -3.88 1.24
N LEU A 19 2.95 -4.24 1.23
CA LEU A 19 3.99 -3.35 0.74
C LEU A 19 3.82 -3.03 -0.76
N GLY A 20 3.41 -4.01 -1.57
CA GLY A 20 3.10 -3.80 -2.98
C GLY A 20 2.00 -2.77 -3.18
N ARG A 21 0.88 -2.93 -2.46
CA ARG A 21 -0.26 -1.99 -2.56
C ARG A 21 0.06 -0.60 -2.03
N LEU A 22 0.87 -0.49 -0.98
CA LEU A 22 1.37 0.81 -0.48
C LEU A 22 2.26 1.50 -1.52
N LYS A 23 3.09 0.73 -2.23
CA LYS A 23 3.93 1.26 -3.31
C LYS A 23 3.09 1.74 -4.50
N ASP A 24 2.06 0.99 -4.87
CA ASP A 24 1.14 1.39 -5.94
C ASP A 24 0.44 2.72 -5.57
N ALA A 25 -0.05 2.84 -4.34
CA ALA A 25 -0.64 4.09 -3.84
C ALA A 25 0.36 5.26 -3.84
N GLN A 26 1.60 5.04 -3.38
CA GLN A 26 2.66 6.04 -3.40
C GLN A 26 2.95 6.52 -4.83
N GLN A 27 2.92 5.63 -5.83
CA GLN A 27 3.13 5.99 -7.23
C GLN A 27 1.95 6.74 -7.84
N GLU A 28 0.72 6.38 -7.44
CA GLU A 28 -0.51 7.00 -7.96
C GLU A 28 -0.75 8.40 -7.37
N PHE A 29 -0.59 8.56 -6.05
CA PHE A 29 -0.91 9.80 -5.34
C PHE A 29 0.31 10.65 -4.97
N GLY A 30 1.53 10.11 -5.09
CA GLY A 30 2.76 10.75 -4.60
C GLY A 30 2.97 10.63 -3.08
N TYR A 31 2.00 10.03 -2.38
CA TYR A 31 2.00 9.70 -0.96
C TYR A 31 0.97 8.59 -0.71
N VAL A 32 0.89 8.04 0.49
CA VAL A 32 -0.11 7.05 0.89
C VAL A 32 -1.17 7.74 1.76
N PRO A 33 -2.40 7.96 1.24
CA PRO A 33 -3.50 8.54 2.01
C PRO A 33 -3.94 7.64 3.17
N GLU A 34 -4.47 8.26 4.23
CA GLU A 34 -4.98 7.54 5.40
C GLU A 34 -6.16 6.62 5.06
N GLU A 35 -7.01 7.04 4.12
CA GLU A 35 -8.13 6.23 3.59
C GLU A 35 -7.61 4.92 2.96
N VAL A 36 -6.54 5.00 2.16
CA VAL A 36 -5.92 3.83 1.52
C VAL A 36 -5.30 2.90 2.57
N MET A 37 -4.66 3.45 3.60
CA MET A 37 -4.13 2.65 4.71
C MET A 37 -5.25 1.93 5.48
N ALA A 38 -6.37 2.61 5.73
CA ALA A 38 -7.53 2.04 6.41
C ALA A 38 -8.23 0.95 5.57
N ASP A 39 -8.35 1.15 4.26
CA ASP A 39 -8.85 0.13 3.35
C ASP A 39 -7.93 -1.08 3.26
N LEU A 40 -6.62 -0.85 3.23
CA LEU A 40 -5.62 -1.92 3.28
C LEU A 40 -5.74 -2.73 4.56
N ALA A 41 -5.72 -2.07 5.71
CA ALA A 41 -5.90 -2.67 7.02
C ALA A 41 -7.16 -3.56 7.08
N ARG A 42 -8.31 -3.02 6.65
CA ARG A 42 -9.57 -3.79 6.58
C ARG A 42 -9.49 -4.98 5.64
N SER A 43 -8.91 -4.81 4.45
CA SER A 43 -8.81 -5.88 3.45
C SER A 43 -7.85 -7.00 3.86
N CYS A 44 -6.82 -6.68 4.63
CA CYS A 44 -5.83 -7.63 5.13
C CYS A 44 -6.17 -8.17 6.52
N GLY A 45 -7.21 -7.65 7.19
CA GLY A 45 -7.53 -8.02 8.57
C GLY A 45 -6.48 -7.57 9.59
N LEU A 46 -5.65 -6.59 9.24
CA LEU A 46 -4.58 -6.04 10.07
C LEU A 46 -5.04 -4.76 10.75
N PRO A 47 -4.49 -4.41 11.93
CA PRO A 47 -4.74 -3.11 12.53
C PRO A 47 -4.12 -1.99 11.69
N VAL A 48 -4.80 -0.84 11.61
CA VAL A 48 -4.30 0.34 10.86
C VAL A 48 -2.92 0.78 11.36
N SER A 49 -2.64 0.61 12.66
CA SER A 49 -1.33 0.90 13.25
C SER A 49 -0.17 0.11 12.62
N GLU A 50 -0.44 -1.10 12.13
CA GLU A 50 0.58 -1.94 11.48
C GLU A 50 0.91 -1.40 10.08
N ILE A 51 -0.11 -1.04 9.31
CA ILE A 51 0.06 -0.36 8.02
C ILE A 51 0.79 0.96 8.20
N TYR A 52 0.37 1.75 9.20
CA TYR A 52 1.02 3.02 9.54
C TYR A 52 2.49 2.83 9.90
N GLY A 53 2.79 1.81 10.72
CA GLY A 53 4.15 1.40 11.04
C GLY A 53 4.98 1.12 9.79
N MET A 54 4.46 0.36 8.83
CA MET A 54 5.14 0.09 7.56
C MET A 54 5.40 1.37 6.76
N THR A 55 4.41 2.25 6.61
CA THR A 55 4.59 3.53 5.89
C THR A 55 5.62 4.45 6.54
N THR A 56 5.77 4.42 7.86
CA THR A 56 6.79 5.21 8.56
C THR A 56 8.18 4.55 8.58
N PHE A 57 8.23 3.22 8.46
CA PHE A 57 9.48 2.45 8.48
C PHE A 57 10.23 2.53 7.15
N TYR A 58 9.51 2.50 6.02
CA TYR A 58 10.12 2.56 4.70
C TYR A 58 10.26 4.00 4.22
N SER A 59 11.50 4.47 4.05
CA SER A 59 11.81 5.87 3.67
C SER A 59 11.26 6.34 2.31
N PHE A 60 10.87 5.41 1.43
CA PHE A 60 10.26 5.72 0.13
C PHE A 60 8.74 5.88 0.19
N LEU A 61 8.12 5.50 1.30
CA LEU A 61 6.71 5.74 1.55
C LEU A 61 6.56 7.05 2.31
N SER A 62 5.48 7.77 2.05
CA SER A 62 5.18 9.01 2.76
C SER A 62 3.69 9.12 2.98
N THR A 63 3.26 9.49 4.18
CA THR A 63 1.83 9.60 4.52
C THR A 63 1.24 10.97 4.20
N ARG A 64 2.08 11.88 3.69
CA ARG A 64 1.73 13.25 3.33
C ARG A 64 2.40 13.59 1.99
N PRO A 65 1.79 14.46 1.18
CA PRO A 65 2.40 14.91 -0.07
C PRO A 65 3.78 15.53 0.24
N LEU A 66 4.81 15.03 -0.44
CA LEU A 66 6.06 15.77 -0.52
C LEU A 66 5.81 16.92 -1.49
N GLY A 67 5.98 18.14 -0.99
CA GLY A 67 5.76 19.38 -1.72
C GLY A 67 6.63 19.54 -2.96
#